data_AF-A0A1B6FU54-F1
#
_entry.id   AF-A0A1B6FU54-F1
#
_cell.length_a   1.000
_cell.length_b   1.000
_cell.length_c   1.000
_cell.angle_alpha   90.00
_cell.angle_beta   90.00
_cell.angle_gamma   90.00
#
_symmetry.space_group_name_H-M   'P 1'
#
loop_
_entity.id
_entity.type
_entity.pdbx_description
1 polymer ?
#
loop_
_entity_poly.entity_id
_entity_poly.type
_entity_poly.pdbx_seq_one_letter_code
_entity_poly.pdbx_strand_id
1 'polypeptide(L)'
;GQLPTSKEQMLRYISNLQITRYLGFHEKLNIKAKLQLVDCLLRYYIHGAQFNGSSLLPTDIRHNDPFVVLIVEMLNDIWLETYDSCYLKNAIVILEHALEKSPSNHQFKLLLIKLYNTLGITAASQKIYDLLDVKHVQ
;
A
#
# COMPACT_ATOMS: atom_id res chain seq x y z
N GLY A 1 -9.50 16.36 -0.96
CA GLY A 1 -9.16 17.10 0.28
C GLY A 1 -7.95 17.97 0.03
N GLN A 2 -7.68 18.92 0.92
CA GLN A 2 -6.43 19.68 0.94
C GLN A 2 -5.26 18.72 1.25
N LEU A 3 -4.09 18.94 0.64
CA LEU A 3 -2.89 18.17 0.93
C LEU A 3 -2.32 18.56 2.31
N PRO A 4 -1.72 17.63 3.07
CA PRO A 4 -1.16 17.94 4.38
C PRO A 4 -0.02 18.95 4.25
N THR A 5 0.08 19.89 5.21
CA THR A 5 1.16 20.88 5.29
C THR A 5 2.27 20.46 6.24
N SER A 6 2.01 19.49 7.13
CA SER A 6 3.01 18.93 8.05
C SER A 6 2.94 17.41 8.13
N LYS A 7 4.03 16.81 8.63
CA LYS A 7 4.13 15.37 8.90
C LYS A 7 3.03 14.90 9.86
N GLU A 8 2.78 15.65 10.93
CA GLU A 8 1.80 15.31 11.96
C GLU A 8 0.38 15.32 11.39
N GLN A 9 0.08 16.30 10.51
CA GLN A 9 -1.21 16.36 9.84
C GLN A 9 -1.40 15.15 8.90
N MET A 10 -0.36 14.78 8.16
CA MET A 10 -0.37 13.58 7.32
C MET A 10 -0.62 12.32 8.15
N LEU A 11 0.11 12.14 9.26
CA LEU A 11 -0.02 10.97 10.12
C LEU A 11 -1.42 10.88 10.76
N ARG A 12 -1.97 12.00 11.24
CA ARG A 12 -3.36 12.06 11.74
C ARG A 12 -4.37 11.66 10.66
N TYR A 13 -4.16 12.12 9.43
CA TYR A 13 -5.02 11.76 8.31
C TYR A 13 -4.93 10.26 7.98
N ILE A 14 -3.72 9.69 7.95
CA ILE A 14 -3.52 8.24 7.80
C ILE A 14 -4.25 7.47 8.90
N SER A 15 -4.08 7.83 10.17
CA SER A 15 -4.75 7.15 11.27
C SER A 15 -6.28 7.22 11.13
N ASN A 16 -6.82 8.37 10.73
CA ASN A 16 -8.25 8.49 10.46
C ASN A 16 -8.71 7.54 9.35
N LEU A 17 -7.99 7.48 8.22
CA LEU A 17 -8.29 6.57 7.12
C LEU A 17 -8.25 5.10 7.54
N GLN A 18 -7.27 4.70 8.36
CA GLN A 18 -7.15 3.34 8.88
C GLN A 18 -8.33 2.98 9.80
N ILE A 19 -8.74 3.90 10.68
CA ILE A 19 -9.93 3.71 11.53
C ILE A 19 -11.18 3.61 10.66
N THR A 20 -11.35 4.49 9.68
CA THR A 20 -12.50 4.47 8.75
C THR A 20 -12.57 3.15 7.97
N ARG A 21 -11.42 2.62 7.54
CA ARG A 21 -11.31 1.31 6.91
C ARG A 21 -11.73 0.20 7.88
N TYR A 22 -11.19 0.19 9.09
CA TYR A 22 -11.50 -0.80 10.12
C TYR A 22 -13.00 -0.83 10.49
N LEU A 23 -13.65 0.33 10.49
CA LEU A 23 -15.09 0.46 10.75
C LEU A 23 -15.98 0.06 9.55
N GLY A 24 -15.39 -0.40 8.43
CA GLY A 24 -16.12 -0.89 7.26
C GLY A 24 -16.74 0.21 6.39
N PHE A 25 -16.37 1.48 6.57
CA PHE A 25 -16.94 2.57 5.75
C PHE A 25 -16.52 2.49 4.29
N HIS A 26 -15.28 2.04 4.01
CA HIS A 26 -14.79 1.91 2.64
C HIS A 26 -15.44 0.74 1.88
N GLU A 27 -15.90 -0.31 2.57
CA GLU A 27 -16.59 -1.45 1.94
C GLU A 27 -17.93 -1.03 1.33
N LYS A 28 -18.60 -0.05 1.94
CA LYS A 28 -19.88 0.50 1.48
C LYS A 28 -19.77 1.45 0.29
N LEU A 29 -18.55 1.84 -0.11
CA LEU A 29 -18.33 2.71 -1.26
C LEU A 29 -18.57 1.94 -2.55
N ASN A 30 -19.16 2.60 -3.54
CA ASN A 30 -19.22 2.04 -4.89
C ASN A 30 -17.82 2.05 -5.55
N ILE A 31 -17.64 1.23 -6.59
CA ILE A 31 -16.36 1.08 -7.30
C ILE A 31 -15.79 2.43 -7.75
N LYS A 32 -16.63 3.33 -8.28
CA LYS A 32 -16.20 4.67 -8.74
C LYS A 32 -15.61 5.50 -7.59
N ALA A 33 -16.25 5.48 -6.43
CA ALA A 33 -15.78 6.19 -5.24
C ALA A 33 -14.49 5.55 -4.68
N LYS A 34 -14.36 4.21 -4.73
CA LYS A 34 -13.12 3.52 -4.36
C LYS A 34 -11.96 3.92 -5.28
N LEU A 35 -12.18 4.01 -6.60
CA LEU A 35 -11.17 4.47 -7.56
C LEU A 35 -10.78 5.93 -7.33
N GLN A 36 -11.74 6.82 -7.10
CA GLN A 36 -11.45 8.21 -6.75
C GLN A 36 -10.65 8.32 -5.46
N LEU A 37 -10.93 7.46 -4.48
CA LEU A 37 -10.15 7.40 -3.25
C LEU A 37 -8.72 6.91 -3.53
N VAL A 38 -8.54 5.87 -4.35
CA VAL A 38 -7.20 5.41 -4.79
C VAL A 38 -6.40 6.55 -5.41
N ASP A 39 -6.99 7.30 -6.35
CA ASP A 39 -6.32 8.45 -6.99
C ASP A 39 -5.97 9.55 -5.98
N CYS A 40 -6.84 9.79 -4.99
CA CYS A 40 -6.54 10.71 -3.91
C CYS A 40 -5.36 10.21 -3.08
N LEU A 41 -5.41 8.98 -2.58
CA LEU A 41 -4.39 8.37 -1.75
C LEU A 41 -3.03 8.34 -2.45
N LEU A 42 -2.99 8.09 -3.76
CA LEU A 42 -1.74 8.11 -4.53
C LEU A 42 -1.13 9.51 -4.56
N ARG A 43 -1.95 10.56 -4.73
CA ARG A 43 -1.48 11.96 -4.62
C ARG A 43 -0.97 12.28 -3.22
N TYR A 44 -1.65 11.80 -2.17
CA TYR A 44 -1.18 11.95 -0.78
C TYR A 44 0.13 11.20 -0.53
N TYR A 45 0.30 10.01 -1.11
CA TYR A 45 1.55 9.24 -1.02
C TYR A 45 2.72 9.99 -1.66
N ILE A 46 2.55 10.48 -2.89
CA ILE A 46 3.58 11.24 -3.62
C ILE A 46 3.93 12.53 -2.87
N HIS A 47 2.91 13.30 -2.47
CA HIS A 47 3.12 14.53 -1.70
C HIS A 47 3.76 14.25 -0.34
N GLY A 48 3.35 13.18 0.34
CA GLY A 48 3.86 12.78 1.64
C GLY A 48 5.34 12.42 1.64
N ALA A 49 5.92 12.12 0.47
CA ALA A 49 7.33 11.81 0.33
C ALA A 49 8.24 12.96 0.80
N GLN A 50 7.79 14.21 0.72
CA GLN A 50 8.57 15.38 1.16
C GLN A 50 8.76 15.45 2.68
N PHE A 51 7.90 14.79 3.47
CA PHE A 51 8.00 14.76 4.93
C PHE A 51 8.94 13.68 5.45
N ASN A 52 9.46 12.85 4.54
CA ASN A 52 10.51 11.88 4.85
C ASN A 52 11.84 12.63 4.87
N GLY A 53 12.40 12.83 6.07
CA GLY A 53 13.67 13.50 6.24
C GLY A 53 14.83 12.73 5.59
N SER A 54 15.88 13.45 5.24
CA SER A 54 17.15 12.90 4.72
C SER A 54 17.90 12.02 5.74
N SER A 55 17.43 11.96 6.99
CA SER A 55 17.96 11.10 8.05
C SER A 55 17.35 9.69 8.09
N LEU A 56 16.35 9.38 7.26
CA LEU A 56 15.76 8.04 7.21
C LEU A 56 16.80 7.08 6.62
N LEU A 57 17.17 6.08 7.41
CA LEU A 57 18.00 5.00 6.95
C LEU A 57 17.20 4.13 5.96
N PRO A 58 17.87 3.40 5.05
CA PRO A 58 17.20 2.42 4.20
C PRO A 58 16.39 1.36 4.97
N THR A 59 16.73 1.16 6.25
CA THR A 59 16.05 0.27 7.20
C THR A 59 14.76 0.84 7.76
N ASP A 60 14.57 2.16 7.68
CA ASP A 60 13.43 2.83 8.28
C ASP A 60 12.22 2.78 7.35
N ILE A 61 11.07 2.45 7.94
CA ILE A 61 9.79 2.50 7.23
C ILE A 61 9.40 3.97 7.05
N ARG A 62 8.97 4.33 5.84
CA ARG A 62 8.59 5.71 5.54
C ARG A 62 7.22 6.05 6.12
N HIS A 63 7.05 7.30 6.52
CA HIS A 63 5.82 7.74 7.20
C HIS A 63 4.59 7.74 6.29
N ASN A 64 4.79 7.81 4.98
CA ASN A 64 3.73 7.80 3.96
C ASN A 64 3.44 6.38 3.41
N ASP A 65 4.23 5.36 3.77
CA ASP A 65 4.00 3.96 3.34
C ASP A 65 2.59 3.42 3.63
N PRO A 66 1.92 3.77 4.76
CA PRO A 66 0.56 3.32 5.01
C PRO A 66 -0.47 3.72 3.93
N PHE A 67 -0.24 4.78 3.16
CA PHE A 67 -1.11 5.11 2.03
C PHE A 67 -1.10 4.02 0.95
N VAL A 68 0.06 3.41 0.69
CA VAL A 68 0.21 2.34 -0.29
C VAL A 68 -0.59 1.11 0.12
N VAL A 69 -0.55 0.76 1.40
CA VAL A 69 -1.35 -0.35 1.96
C VAL A 69 -2.84 -0.12 1.70
N LEU A 70 -3.33 1.09 2.03
CA LEU A 70 -4.73 1.45 1.81
C LEU A 70 -5.11 1.40 0.33
N ILE A 71 -4.24 1.88 -0.56
CA ILE A 71 -4.45 1.80 -2.02
C ILE A 71 -4.59 0.35 -2.47
N VAL A 72 -3.66 -0.52 -2.07
CA VAL A 72 -3.67 -1.94 -2.42
C VAL A 72 -4.94 -2.63 -1.90
N GLU A 73 -5.36 -2.32 -0.68
CA GLU A 73 -6.61 -2.83 -0.13
C GLU A 73 -7.83 -2.40 -0.94
N MET A 74 -7.92 -1.12 -1.34
CA MET A 74 -9.03 -0.64 -2.18
C MET A 74 -9.05 -1.32 -3.56
N LEU A 75 -7.88 -1.50 -4.18
CA LEU A 75 -7.78 -2.18 -5.47
C LEU A 75 -8.13 -3.67 -5.36
N ASN A 76 -7.76 -4.31 -4.26
CA ASN A 76 -8.15 -5.69 -3.97
C ASN A 76 -9.67 -5.81 -3.77
N ASP A 77 -10.33 -4.88 -3.08
CA ASP A 77 -11.78 -4.87 -2.94
C ASP A 77 -12.48 -4.74 -4.30
N ILE A 78 -12.01 -3.82 -5.15
CA ILE A 78 -12.57 -3.63 -6.48
C ILE A 78 -12.38 -4.90 -7.32
N TRP A 79 -11.23 -5.56 -7.21
CA TRP A 79 -11.01 -6.85 -7.86
C TRP A 79 -11.98 -7.93 -7.35
N LEU A 80 -12.24 -8.02 -6.05
CA LEU A 80 -13.21 -8.98 -5.50
C LEU A 80 -14.64 -8.73 -6.02
N GLU A 81 -14.99 -7.49 -6.32
CA GLU A 81 -16.30 -7.13 -6.88
C GLU A 81 -16.40 -7.34 -8.40
N THR A 82 -15.32 -7.08 -9.14
CA THR A 82 -15.32 -7.03 -10.61
C THR A 82 -14.67 -8.23 -11.28
N TYR A 83 -13.84 -8.98 -10.54
CA TYR A 83 -12.93 -10.01 -11.02
C TYR A 83 -11.94 -9.55 -12.12
N ASP A 84 -11.77 -8.24 -12.31
CA ASP A 84 -10.83 -7.71 -13.30
C ASP A 84 -9.39 -7.72 -12.74
N SER A 85 -8.56 -8.59 -13.31
CA SER A 85 -7.15 -8.74 -12.95
C SER A 85 -6.32 -7.45 -13.11
N CYS A 86 -6.79 -6.46 -13.88
CA CYS A 86 -6.14 -5.18 -14.05
C CYS A 86 -5.89 -4.49 -12.69
N TYR A 87 -6.85 -4.58 -11.76
CA TYR A 87 -6.72 -3.95 -10.43
C TYR A 87 -5.64 -4.61 -9.58
N LEU A 88 -5.50 -5.95 -9.64
CA LEU A 88 -4.41 -6.65 -8.95
C LEU A 88 -3.05 -6.31 -9.56
N LYS A 89 -2.95 -6.24 -10.89
CA LYS A 89 -1.72 -5.83 -11.57
C LYS A 89 -1.31 -4.41 -11.20
N ASN A 90 -2.26 -3.48 -11.16
CA ASN A 90 -2.02 -2.11 -10.71
C ASN A 90 -1.56 -2.06 -9.24
N ALA A 91 -2.18 -2.85 -8.36
CA ALA A 91 -1.77 -2.96 -6.97
C ALA A 91 -0.33 -3.47 -6.85
N ILE A 92 0.06 -4.48 -7.63
CA ILE A 92 1.43 -5.00 -7.67
C ILE A 92 2.41 -3.92 -8.12
N VAL A 93 2.14 -3.25 -9.25
CA VAL A 93 3.04 -2.19 -9.78
C VAL A 93 3.26 -1.07 -8.76
N ILE A 94 2.19 -0.62 -8.10
CA ILE A 94 2.28 0.42 -7.07
C ILE A 94 3.11 -0.08 -5.88
N LEU A 95 2.91 -1.33 -5.46
CA LEU A 95 3.57 -1.92 -4.31
C LEU A 95 5.04 -2.21 -4.57
N GLU A 96 5.41 -2.66 -5.77
CA GLU A 96 6.81 -2.81 -6.20
C GLU A 96 7.53 -1.47 -6.22
N HIS A 97 6.90 -0.44 -6.80
CA HIS A 97 7.47 0.91 -6.80
C HIS A 97 7.67 1.44 -5.37
N ALA A 98 6.72 1.18 -4.47
CA ALA A 98 6.84 1.56 -3.07
C ALA A 98 7.94 0.77 -2.34
N LEU A 99 8.13 -0.51 -2.67
CA LEU A 99 9.17 -1.36 -2.10
C LEU A 99 10.58 -0.89 -2.49
N GLU A 100 10.79 -0.41 -3.72
CA GLU A 100 12.06 0.21 -4.13
C GLU A 100 12.42 1.41 -3.25
N LYS A 101 11.40 2.13 -2.74
CA LYS A 101 11.56 3.27 -1.86
C LYS A 101 11.70 2.85 -0.39
N SER A 102 11.08 1.75 0.02
CA SER A 102 11.04 1.26 1.40
C SER A 102 11.41 -0.24 1.46
N PRO A 103 12.67 -0.61 1.18
CA PRO A 103 13.07 -2.01 0.97
C PRO A 103 12.95 -2.88 2.23
N SER A 104 12.99 -2.27 3.41
CA SER A 104 12.82 -2.95 4.70
C SER A 104 11.36 -3.09 5.13
N ASN A 105 10.40 -2.64 4.31
CA ASN A 105 8.98 -2.77 4.63
C ASN A 105 8.46 -4.19 4.38
N HIS A 106 8.44 -5.01 5.45
CA HIS A 106 7.95 -6.39 5.40
C HIS A 106 6.48 -6.49 5.01
N GLN A 107 5.65 -5.50 5.35
CA GLN A 107 4.24 -5.49 4.99
C GLN A 107 4.06 -5.46 3.47
N PHE A 108 4.87 -4.65 2.76
CA PHE A 108 4.85 -4.63 1.30
C PHE A 108 5.25 -5.98 0.70
N LYS A 109 6.29 -6.61 1.25
CA LYS A 109 6.73 -7.95 0.81
C LYS A 109 5.62 -9.00 0.98
N LEU A 110 4.99 -9.04 2.14
CA LEU A 110 3.88 -9.97 2.43
C LEU A 110 2.67 -9.73 1.52
N LEU A 111 2.33 -8.47 1.26
CA LEU A 111 1.25 -8.12 0.33
C LEU A 111 1.59 -8.53 -1.10
N LEU A 112 2.82 -8.31 -1.58
CA LEU A 112 3.27 -8.76 -2.91
C LEU A 112 3.18 -10.28 -3.04
N ILE A 113 3.65 -11.04 -2.05
CA ILE A 113 3.53 -12.51 -2.01
C ILE A 113 2.06 -12.93 -2.16
N LYS A 114 1.16 -12.30 -1.39
CA LYS A 114 -0.28 -12.57 -1.48
C LYS A 114 -0.82 -12.30 -2.88
N LEU A 115 -0.56 -11.11 -3.44
CA LEU A 115 -1.06 -10.73 -4.77
C LEU A 115 -0.49 -11.62 -5.89
N TYR A 116 0.80 -11.95 -5.84
CA TYR A 116 1.43 -12.86 -6.80
C TYR A 116 0.85 -14.27 -6.73
N ASN A 117 0.60 -14.79 -5.52
CA ASN A 117 -0.06 -16.08 -5.35
C ASN A 117 -1.50 -16.04 -5.87
N THR A 118 -2.23 -14.94 -5.64
CA THR A 118 -3.59 -14.76 -6.17
C THR A 118 -3.61 -14.76 -7.70
N LEU A 119 -2.58 -14.22 -8.37
CA LEU A 119 -2.43 -14.29 -9.83
C LEU A 119 -1.83 -15.61 -10.34
N GLY A 120 -1.46 -16.54 -9.45
CA GLY A 120 -0.81 -17.81 -9.80
C GLY A 120 0.66 -17.69 -10.20
N ILE A 121 1.31 -16.54 -9.91
CA ILE A 121 2.71 -16.27 -10.28
C ILE A 121 3.63 -16.67 -9.12
N THR A 122 3.73 -17.97 -8.89
CA THR A 122 4.47 -18.55 -7.74
C THR A 122 5.97 -18.23 -7.78
N ALA A 123 6.57 -18.15 -8.98
CA ALA A 123 7.99 -17.80 -9.12
C ALA A 123 8.32 -16.38 -8.64
N ALA A 124 7.42 -15.42 -8.87
CA ALA A 124 7.61 -14.05 -8.39
C ALA A 124 7.39 -13.96 -6.88
N SER A 125 6.37 -14.67 -6.38
CA SER A 125 6.09 -14.82 -4.94
C SER A 125 7.30 -15.38 -4.18
N GLN A 126 7.93 -16.44 -4.69
CA GLN A 126 9.14 -17.02 -4.08
C GLN A 126 10.29 -16.01 -4.00
N LYS A 127 10.54 -15.24 -5.07
CA LYS A 127 11.59 -14.21 -5.05
C LYS A 127 11.37 -13.18 -3.96
N ILE A 128 10.12 -12.73 -3.76
CA ILE A 128 9.80 -11.78 -2.69
C ILE A 128 9.93 -12.42 -1.31
N TYR A 129 9.59 -13.70 -1.18
CA TYR A 129 9.79 -14.46 0.05
C TYR A 129 11.28 -14.56 0.43
N ASP A 130 12.14 -14.82 -0.54
CA ASP A 130 13.60 -14.87 -0.31
C ASP A 130 14.14 -13.51 0.17
N LEU A 131 13.59 -12.40 -0.35
CA LEU A 131 13.93 -11.03 0.09
C LEU A 131 13.46 -10.69 1.51
N LEU A 132 12.59 -11.50 2.10
CA LEU A 132 12.10 -11.31 3.46
C LEU A 132 13.15 -11.69 4.51
N ASP A 133 14.26 -12.35 4.09
CA ASP A 133 15.40 -12.80 4.92
C ASP A 133 14.91 -13.38 6.26
N VAL A 134 13.92 -14.29 6.20
CA VAL A 134 13.35 -14.99 7.34
C VAL A 134 14.42 -15.93 7.89
N LYS A 135 15.35 -15.38 8.66
CA LYS A 135 16.34 -16.15 9.40
C LYS A 135 15.64 -16.87 10.53
N HIS A 136 15.46 -18.18 10.34
CA HIS A 136 15.26 -19.22 11.36
C HIS A 136 14.60 -18.75 12.67
N VAL A 137 13.33 -18.34 12.66
CA VAL A 137 12.29 -18.63 13.68
C VAL A 137 10.97 -18.17 13.05
N GLN A 138 10.04 -19.10 12.84
CA GLN A 138 8.62 -18.82 12.63
C GLN A 138 7.86 -19.16 13.90
#